data_AF-A0A920LJ17-F1
#
_entry.id   AF-A0A920LJ17-F1
#
_cell.length_a   1.000
_cell.length_b   1.000
_cell.length_c   1.000
_cell.angle_alpha   90.00
_cell.angle_beta   90.00
_cell.angle_gamma   90.00
#
_symmetry.space_group_name_H-M   'P 1'
#
loop_
_entity.id
_entity.type
_entity.pdbx_description
1 polymer ?
#
loop_
_entity_poly.entity_id
_entity_poly.type
_entity_poly.pdbx_seq_one_letter_code
_entity_poly.pdbx_strand_id
1 'polypeptide(L)'
;MKIIELTWEDVIARIEYVKKKNKIKSNTKIYGVPKNGMIIASFFGCINVYEPEKADFIVDDIVDSGKTKRKYKKLYPKKKFIVLFEKDKKNTWINFPYEKNTKEDHQDLVVRLLQVIGEDPRREGLQDTPRRFIDAFHEFLSPPNFAMTTFDVENTDEMIVQLDIPFYSFCEHHLLPFFGKGYIAYVPEKKIVGLSKLARSLETFSRRLQNQERITNQVAEFLQKGLNPKGVAVVLKARHMCMEMRGVKTSDTHTITSKLLGSFKSDERTRAEFLNLIGNHRNL
;
A
#
# COMPACT_ATOMS: atom_id res chain seq x y z
N MET A 1 -30.16 13.54 -21.74
CA MET A 1 -28.70 13.35 -21.92
C MET A 1 -28.49 11.92 -22.39
N LYS A 2 -27.84 11.68 -23.54
CA LYS A 2 -27.57 10.32 -24.03
C LYS A 2 -26.40 9.75 -23.25
N ILE A 3 -26.60 8.68 -22.49
CA ILE A 3 -25.53 7.97 -21.79
C ILE A 3 -25.02 6.86 -22.72
N ILE A 4 -23.71 6.76 -22.90
CA ILE A 4 -23.04 5.66 -23.59
C ILE A 4 -22.26 4.90 -22.53
N GLU A 5 -22.66 3.65 -22.30
CA GLU A 5 -21.95 2.71 -21.46
C GLU A 5 -20.91 2.00 -22.31
N LEU A 6 -19.62 2.25 -22.07
CA LEU A 6 -18.56 1.53 -22.75
C LEU A 6 -18.30 0.20 -22.04
N THR A 7 -18.15 -0.84 -22.83
CA THR A 7 -17.59 -2.12 -22.38
C THR A 7 -16.06 -2.05 -22.37
N TRP A 8 -15.42 -3.04 -21.78
CA TRP A 8 -13.96 -3.17 -21.87
C TRP A 8 -13.50 -3.50 -23.28
N GLU A 9 -14.27 -4.28 -24.04
CA GLU A 9 -14.04 -4.55 -25.45
C GLU A 9 -13.99 -3.26 -26.27
N ASP A 10 -14.91 -2.32 -26.01
CA ASP A 10 -14.93 -1.01 -26.69
C ASP A 10 -13.65 -0.21 -26.40
N VAL A 11 -13.21 -0.20 -25.14
CA VAL A 11 -12.00 0.52 -24.72
C VAL A 11 -10.74 -0.10 -25.35
N ILE A 12 -10.61 -1.43 -25.31
CA ILE A 12 -9.45 -2.15 -25.86
C ILE A 12 -9.40 -1.98 -27.38
N ALA A 13 -10.52 -2.16 -28.08
CA ALA A 13 -10.61 -1.95 -29.52
C ALA A 13 -10.20 -0.52 -29.89
N ARG A 14 -10.60 0.47 -29.08
CA ARG A 14 -10.22 1.85 -29.29
C ARG A 14 -8.74 2.10 -29.06
N ILE A 15 -8.14 1.51 -28.02
CA ILE A 15 -6.70 1.59 -27.75
C ILE A 15 -5.90 1.02 -28.92
N GLU A 16 -6.26 -0.16 -29.41
CA GLU A 16 -5.57 -0.79 -30.54
C GLU A 16 -5.68 0.04 -31.83
N TYR A 17 -6.86 0.61 -32.11
CA TYR A 17 -7.03 1.57 -33.20
C TYR A 17 -6.09 2.78 -33.04
N VAL A 18 -6.04 3.38 -31.85
CA VAL A 18 -5.18 4.54 -31.55
C VAL A 18 -3.71 4.18 -31.67
N LYS A 19 -3.28 3.01 -31.18
CA LYS A 19 -1.91 2.51 -31.30
C LYS A 19 -1.50 2.38 -32.76
N LYS A 20 -2.31 1.71 -33.58
CA LYS A 20 -2.08 1.55 -35.02
C LYS A 20 -2.02 2.90 -35.73
N LYS A 21 -2.99 3.79 -35.48
CA LYS A 21 -3.06 5.13 -36.10
C LYS A 21 -1.85 6.00 -35.79
N ASN A 22 -1.29 5.87 -34.59
CA ASN A 22 -0.19 6.70 -34.11
C ASN A 22 1.19 6.00 -34.16
N LYS A 23 1.26 4.77 -34.68
CA LYS A 23 2.48 3.94 -34.72
C LYS A 23 3.14 3.78 -33.34
N ILE A 24 2.32 3.67 -32.29
CA ILE A 24 2.78 3.47 -30.91
C ILE A 24 3.30 2.04 -30.75
N LYS A 25 4.49 1.90 -30.16
CA LYS A 25 5.20 0.62 -29.94
C LYS A 25 5.45 0.41 -28.44
N SER A 26 5.80 -0.81 -28.05
CA SER A 26 6.07 -1.15 -26.64
C SER A 26 7.17 -0.31 -25.97
N ASN A 27 8.14 0.18 -26.74
CA ASN A 27 9.21 1.04 -26.25
C ASN A 27 8.86 2.54 -26.22
N THR A 28 7.65 2.92 -26.66
CA THR A 28 7.16 4.30 -26.61
C THR A 28 6.93 4.73 -25.16
N LYS A 29 7.30 5.97 -24.81
CA LYS A 29 7.04 6.55 -23.49
C LYS A 29 5.70 7.26 -23.47
N ILE A 30 4.81 6.89 -22.57
CA ILE A 30 3.48 7.49 -22.44
C ILE A 30 3.32 8.10 -21.06
N TYR A 31 2.83 9.35 -21.03
CA TYR A 31 2.32 9.97 -19.82
C TYR A 31 0.80 9.97 -19.86
N GLY A 32 0.18 9.29 -18.90
CA GLY A 32 -1.26 9.38 -18.68
C GLY A 32 -1.61 10.62 -17.87
N VAL A 33 -2.57 11.41 -18.36
CA VAL A 33 -3.12 12.53 -17.58
C VAL A 33 -3.67 11.98 -16.24
N PRO A 34 -3.43 12.65 -15.09
CA PRO A 34 -3.85 12.15 -13.78
C PRO A 34 -5.34 11.77 -13.73
N LYS A 35 -5.64 10.67 -13.01
CA LYS A 35 -6.92 9.93 -12.99
C LYS A 35 -7.05 8.97 -14.17
N ASN A 36 -8.09 9.11 -14.98
CA ASN A 36 -8.45 8.13 -16.00
C ASN A 36 -7.39 7.99 -17.11
N GLY A 37 -6.69 9.06 -17.46
CA GLY A 37 -5.58 9.00 -18.41
C GLY A 37 -4.43 8.08 -17.96
N MET A 38 -4.17 7.96 -16.65
CA MET A 38 -3.18 7.01 -16.10
C MET A 38 -3.64 5.57 -16.21
N ILE A 39 -4.93 5.32 -15.94
CA ILE A 39 -5.56 4.00 -16.10
C ILE A 39 -5.41 3.58 -17.57
N ILE A 40 -5.81 4.45 -18.50
CA ILE A 40 -5.71 4.20 -19.94
C ILE A 40 -4.25 3.99 -20.38
N ALA A 41 -3.31 4.82 -19.95
CA ALA A 41 -1.90 4.69 -20.31
C ALA A 41 -1.33 3.29 -19.96
N SER A 42 -1.77 2.69 -18.85
CA SER A 42 -1.38 1.33 -18.46
C SER A 42 -1.79 0.27 -19.50
N PHE A 43 -2.91 0.46 -20.19
CA PHE A 43 -3.42 -0.48 -21.19
C PHE A 43 -2.75 -0.36 -22.57
N PHE A 44 -1.91 0.65 -22.81
CA PHE A 44 -1.20 0.79 -24.09
C PHE A 44 -0.06 -0.23 -24.26
N GLY A 45 0.39 -0.90 -23.19
CA GLY A 45 1.52 -1.83 -23.22
C GLY A 45 2.85 -1.13 -23.55
N CYS A 46 3.00 0.11 -23.07
CA CYS A 46 4.13 1.01 -23.34
C CYS A 46 4.90 1.33 -22.06
N ILE A 47 6.01 2.08 -22.18
CA ILE A 47 6.76 2.56 -21.01
C ILE A 47 5.98 3.73 -20.39
N ASN A 48 5.35 3.50 -19.23
CA ASN A 48 4.68 4.56 -18.49
C ASN A 48 5.71 5.47 -17.79
N VAL A 49 5.61 6.78 -18.02
CA VAL A 49 6.44 7.78 -17.34
C VAL A 49 5.59 8.69 -16.46
N TYR A 50 6.16 9.16 -15.37
CA TYR A 50 5.46 10.00 -14.38
C TYR A 50 5.68 11.50 -14.59
N GLU A 51 6.54 11.87 -15.54
CA GLU A 51 6.84 13.26 -15.92
C GLU A 51 6.46 13.47 -17.40
N PRO A 52 5.56 14.41 -17.73
CA PRO A 52 5.14 14.66 -19.11
C PRO A 52 6.29 15.01 -20.06
N GLU A 53 7.37 15.60 -19.56
CA GLU A 53 8.57 15.99 -20.30
C GLU A 53 9.26 14.76 -20.91
N LYS A 54 9.25 13.64 -20.17
CA LYS A 54 9.87 12.37 -20.55
C LYS A 54 9.03 11.54 -21.52
N ALA A 55 7.79 11.94 -21.79
CA ALA A 55 6.87 11.17 -22.63
C ALA A 55 7.01 11.50 -24.12
N ASP A 56 6.78 10.52 -24.98
CA ASP A 56 6.58 10.73 -26.42
C ASP A 56 5.14 11.19 -26.70
N PHE A 57 4.18 10.61 -25.97
CA PHE A 57 2.75 10.92 -26.06
C PHE A 57 2.16 11.23 -24.68
N ILE A 58 1.24 12.20 -24.67
CA ILE A 58 0.37 12.47 -23.53
C ILE A 58 -0.99 11.86 -23.88
N VAL A 59 -1.53 11.02 -23.00
CA VAL A 59 -2.78 10.28 -23.23
C VAL A 59 -3.82 10.65 -22.19
N ASP A 60 -5.06 10.82 -22.65
CA ASP A 60 -6.25 10.97 -21.80
C ASP A 60 -7.35 10.02 -22.29
N ASP A 61 -8.32 9.72 -21.45
CA ASP A 61 -9.45 8.86 -21.79
C ASP A 61 -10.46 9.59 -22.69
N ILE A 62 -10.78 10.84 -22.35
CA ILE A 62 -11.81 11.62 -23.05
C ILE A 62 -11.48 13.10 -23.17
N VAL A 63 -11.86 13.71 -24.30
CA VAL A 63 -12.00 15.16 -24.39
C VAL A 63 -13.45 15.55 -24.11
N ASP A 64 -13.69 16.10 -22.92
CA ASP A 64 -14.97 16.73 -22.56
C ASP A 64 -14.95 18.24 -22.92
N SER A 65 -14.78 19.16 -21.96
CA SER A 65 -14.69 20.61 -22.23
C SER A 65 -13.43 21.07 -23.01
N GLY A 66 -12.49 20.16 -23.28
CA GLY A 66 -11.20 20.47 -23.90
C GLY A 66 -10.25 21.31 -23.03
N LYS A 67 -10.61 21.64 -21.77
CA LYS A 67 -9.75 22.39 -20.83
C LYS A 67 -8.42 21.69 -20.60
N THR A 68 -8.44 20.38 -20.34
CA THR A 68 -7.25 19.55 -20.10
C THR A 68 -6.35 19.51 -21.33
N LYS A 69 -6.89 19.17 -22.51
CA LYS A 69 -6.16 19.17 -23.80
C LYS A 69 -5.50 20.53 -24.07
N ARG A 70 -6.20 21.65 -23.85
CA ARG A 70 -5.63 23.01 -23.99
C ARG A 70 -4.48 23.28 -23.01
N LYS A 71 -4.65 22.90 -21.73
CA LYS A 71 -3.61 23.04 -20.71
C LYS A 71 -2.33 22.30 -21.12
N TYR A 72 -2.43 21.02 -21.45
CA TYR A 72 -1.26 20.21 -21.80
C TYR A 72 -0.63 20.61 -23.13
N LYS A 73 -1.42 21.03 -24.14
CA LYS A 73 -0.85 21.60 -25.38
C LYS A 73 -0.10 22.91 -25.15
N LYS A 74 -0.55 23.76 -24.21
CA LYS A 74 0.16 24.99 -23.85
C LYS A 74 1.48 24.71 -23.12
N LEU A 75 1.47 23.77 -22.18
CA LEU A 75 2.66 23.40 -21.40
C LEU A 75 3.67 22.59 -22.23
N TYR A 76 3.17 21.73 -23.13
CA TYR A 76 3.97 20.76 -23.88
C TYR A 76 3.64 20.79 -25.38
N PRO A 77 3.91 21.91 -26.08
CA PRO A 77 3.44 22.12 -27.46
C PRO A 77 4.03 21.14 -28.48
N LYS A 78 5.20 20.56 -28.20
CA LYS A 78 5.87 19.57 -29.05
C LYS A 78 5.38 18.13 -28.80
N LYS A 79 4.61 17.88 -27.73
CA LYS A 79 4.13 16.53 -27.37
C LYS A 79 2.76 16.29 -28.00
N LYS A 80 2.55 15.09 -28.55
CA LYS A 80 1.26 14.73 -29.13
C LYS A 80 0.29 14.33 -28.04
N PHE A 81 -0.84 15.03 -27.96
CA PHE A 81 -1.94 14.73 -27.04
C PHE A 81 -2.94 13.79 -27.74
N ILE A 82 -3.05 12.57 -27.23
CA ILE A 82 -3.90 11.50 -27.75
C ILE A 82 -5.05 11.26 -26.79
N VAL A 83 -6.23 10.99 -27.34
CA VAL A 83 -7.42 10.64 -26.57
C VAL A 83 -8.09 9.41 -27.15
N LEU A 84 -8.76 8.63 -26.30
CA LEU A 84 -9.58 7.52 -26.79
C LEU A 84 -10.89 8.06 -27.36
N PHE A 85 -11.62 8.88 -26.62
CA PHE A 85 -12.93 9.37 -27.05
C PHE A 85 -12.95 10.91 -27.14
N GLU A 86 -13.64 11.45 -28.13
CA GLU A 86 -13.96 12.87 -28.23
C GLU A 86 -15.48 13.02 -28.13
N LYS A 87 -15.95 13.91 -27.26
CA LYS A 87 -17.38 14.12 -27.06
C LYS A 87 -17.94 14.95 -28.22
N ASP A 88 -18.57 14.29 -29.18
CA ASP A 88 -19.12 14.93 -30.39
C ASP A 88 -20.30 15.89 -30.13
N LYS A 89 -21.01 15.78 -28.99
CA LYS A 89 -22.20 16.60 -28.69
C LYS A 89 -22.29 16.98 -27.21
N LYS A 90 -22.73 18.23 -26.93
CA LYS A 90 -22.94 18.77 -25.57
C LYS A 90 -23.81 17.90 -24.65
N ASN A 91 -24.61 16.97 -25.21
CA ASN A 91 -25.60 16.15 -24.48
C ASN A 91 -25.25 14.66 -24.36
N THR A 92 -24.00 14.25 -24.58
CA THR A 92 -23.58 12.83 -24.43
C THR A 92 -22.67 12.64 -23.20
N TRP A 93 -23.03 11.71 -22.33
CA TRP A 93 -22.19 11.25 -21.21
C TRP A 93 -21.62 9.88 -21.58
N ILE A 94 -20.32 9.68 -21.36
CA ILE A 94 -19.64 8.40 -21.62
C ILE A 94 -19.23 7.85 -20.26
N ASN A 95 -19.70 6.66 -19.92
CA ASN A 95 -19.28 5.92 -18.74
C ASN A 95 -18.25 4.89 -19.18
N PHE A 96 -17.03 5.01 -18.67
CA PHE A 96 -16.01 4.00 -18.88
C PHE A 96 -16.22 2.82 -17.93
N PRO A 97 -15.81 1.60 -18.32
CA PRO A 97 -16.00 0.41 -17.48
C PRO A 97 -15.20 0.49 -16.17
N TYR A 98 -14.10 1.26 -16.12
CA TYR A 98 -13.33 1.53 -14.90
C TYR A 98 -13.87 2.70 -14.07
N GLU A 99 -14.94 3.36 -14.50
CA GLU A 99 -15.66 4.36 -13.70
C GLU A 99 -16.83 3.75 -12.93
N LYS A 100 -17.16 2.48 -13.23
CA LYS A 100 -18.10 1.70 -12.42
C LYS A 100 -17.37 1.22 -11.18
N ASN A 101 -17.97 1.49 -10.03
CA ASN A 101 -17.46 1.15 -8.71
C ASN A 101 -18.37 0.11 -8.07
N THR A 102 -18.61 -1.00 -8.80
CA THR A 102 -19.37 -2.14 -8.31
C THR A 102 -18.44 -3.22 -7.76
N LYS A 103 -18.97 -4.16 -6.97
CA LYS A 103 -18.18 -5.27 -6.44
C LYS A 103 -17.67 -6.18 -7.57
N GLU A 104 -18.46 -6.29 -8.63
CA GLU A 104 -18.16 -7.04 -9.84
C GLU A 104 -16.95 -6.43 -10.56
N ASP A 105 -16.89 -5.11 -10.69
CA ASP A 105 -15.75 -4.42 -11.35
C ASP A 105 -14.42 -4.64 -10.62
N HIS A 106 -14.43 -4.70 -9.28
CA HIS A 106 -13.22 -4.95 -8.49
C HIS A 106 -12.69 -6.38 -8.68
N GLN A 107 -13.58 -7.36 -8.83
CA GLN A 107 -13.19 -8.75 -9.09
C GLN A 107 -12.62 -8.92 -10.49
N ASP A 108 -13.17 -8.20 -11.49
CA ASP A 108 -12.66 -8.19 -12.86
C ASP A 108 -11.18 -7.77 -12.95
N LEU A 109 -10.72 -6.88 -12.05
CA LEU A 109 -9.30 -6.51 -11.97
C LEU A 109 -8.42 -7.72 -11.63
N VAL A 110 -8.88 -8.60 -10.73
CA VAL A 110 -8.15 -9.80 -10.32
C VAL A 110 -8.23 -10.88 -11.41
N VAL A 111 -9.37 -11.03 -12.09
CA VAL A 111 -9.51 -11.91 -13.26
C VAL A 111 -8.46 -11.54 -14.33
N ARG A 112 -8.30 -10.23 -14.60
CA ARG A 112 -7.29 -9.73 -15.54
C ARG A 112 -5.89 -9.98 -15.07
N LEU A 113 -5.62 -9.78 -13.78
CA LEU A 113 -4.31 -10.10 -13.21
C LEU A 113 -3.95 -11.57 -13.48
N LEU A 114 -4.89 -12.49 -13.25
CA LEU A 114 -4.70 -13.93 -13.53
C LEU A 114 -4.39 -14.18 -15.02
N GLN A 115 -5.15 -13.58 -15.93
CA GLN A 115 -4.89 -13.71 -17.37
C GLN A 115 -3.52 -13.17 -17.77
N VAL A 116 -3.12 -12.01 -17.23
CA VAL A 116 -1.83 -11.36 -17.53
C VAL A 116 -0.64 -12.20 -17.05
N ILE A 117 -0.79 -12.91 -15.93
CA ILE A 117 0.26 -13.82 -15.42
C ILE A 117 0.22 -15.22 -16.07
N GLY A 118 -0.69 -15.45 -17.04
CA GLY A 118 -0.77 -16.69 -17.82
C GLY A 118 -1.67 -17.78 -17.26
N GLU A 119 -2.51 -17.46 -16.26
CA GLU A 119 -3.48 -18.41 -15.69
C GLU A 119 -4.82 -18.39 -16.45
N ASP A 120 -5.56 -19.51 -16.39
CA ASP A 120 -6.96 -19.59 -16.86
C ASP A 120 -7.92 -19.35 -15.67
N PRO A 121 -8.60 -18.19 -15.58
CA PRO A 121 -9.50 -17.88 -14.47
C PRO A 121 -10.69 -18.83 -14.34
N ARG A 122 -11.00 -19.62 -15.38
CA ARG A 122 -12.13 -20.55 -15.39
C ARG A 122 -11.81 -21.88 -14.71
N ARG A 123 -10.53 -22.17 -14.42
CA ARG A 123 -10.12 -23.34 -13.64
C ARG A 123 -10.87 -23.35 -12.32
N GLU A 124 -11.35 -24.53 -11.92
CA GLU A 124 -12.15 -24.73 -10.70
C GLU A 124 -11.56 -24.02 -9.48
N GLY A 125 -10.26 -24.21 -9.21
CA GLY A 125 -9.58 -23.53 -8.09
C GLY A 125 -9.46 -22.00 -8.19
N LEU A 126 -9.64 -21.39 -9.36
CA LEU A 126 -9.48 -19.95 -9.60
C LEU A 126 -10.80 -19.17 -9.75
N GLN A 127 -11.94 -19.86 -9.94
CA GLN A 127 -13.24 -19.20 -10.17
C GLN A 127 -13.60 -18.20 -9.06
N ASP A 128 -13.32 -18.57 -7.81
CA ASP A 128 -13.60 -17.75 -6.62
C ASP A 128 -12.38 -16.91 -6.16
N THR A 129 -11.22 -17.06 -6.82
CA THR A 129 -10.01 -16.32 -6.43
C THR A 129 -10.17 -14.80 -6.49
N PRO A 130 -10.84 -14.20 -7.50
CA PRO A 130 -11.10 -12.76 -7.53
C PRO A 130 -11.77 -12.23 -6.26
N ARG A 131 -12.86 -12.88 -5.84
CA ARG A 131 -13.58 -12.53 -4.60
C ARG A 131 -12.68 -12.71 -3.37
N ARG A 132 -12.08 -13.90 -3.21
CA ARG A 132 -11.21 -14.20 -2.06
C ARG A 132 -10.02 -13.26 -1.94
N PHE A 133 -9.43 -12.87 -3.07
CA PHE A 133 -8.31 -11.93 -3.12
C PHE A 133 -8.73 -10.55 -2.58
N ILE A 134 -9.84 -10.00 -3.07
CA ILE A 134 -10.34 -8.70 -2.61
C ILE A 134 -10.74 -8.77 -1.12
N ASP A 135 -11.46 -9.83 -0.72
CA ASP A 135 -11.87 -10.04 0.67
C ASP A 135 -10.67 -10.11 1.62
N ALA A 136 -9.60 -10.83 1.24
CA ALA A 136 -8.38 -10.94 2.03
C ALA A 136 -7.68 -9.59 2.23
N PHE A 137 -7.59 -8.76 1.18
CA PHE A 137 -7.02 -7.41 1.29
C PHE A 137 -7.89 -6.50 2.15
N HIS A 138 -9.22 -6.59 2.04
CA HIS A 138 -10.15 -5.83 2.88
C HIS A 138 -10.02 -6.22 4.35
N GLU A 139 -10.00 -7.52 4.66
CA GLU A 139 -9.81 -8.03 6.02
C GLU A 139 -8.48 -7.55 6.61
N PHE A 140 -7.42 -7.64 5.81
CA PHE A 140 -6.08 -7.34 6.31
C PHE A 140 -5.84 -5.85 6.50
N LEU A 141 -6.28 -5.02 5.55
CA LEU A 141 -6.07 -3.56 5.54
C LEU A 141 -7.12 -2.79 6.34
N SER A 142 -7.92 -3.50 7.14
CA SER A 142 -8.85 -2.92 8.11
C SER A 142 -8.24 -2.97 9.51
N PRO A 143 -7.46 -1.93 9.90
CA PRO A 143 -6.88 -1.90 11.24
C PRO A 143 -7.99 -1.88 12.30
N PRO A 144 -7.86 -2.66 13.39
CA PRO A 144 -8.85 -2.64 14.46
C PRO A 144 -8.90 -1.25 15.10
N ASN A 145 -10.12 -0.75 15.31
CA ASN A 145 -10.31 0.41 16.17
C ASN A 145 -10.14 -0.03 17.62
N PHE A 146 -9.36 0.71 18.40
CA PHE A 146 -9.25 0.45 19.83
C PHE A 146 -8.99 1.72 20.61
N ALA A 147 -9.52 1.75 21.84
CA ALA A 147 -9.17 2.75 22.83
C ALA A 147 -8.00 2.27 23.69
N MET A 148 -7.06 3.18 23.97
CA MET A 148 -6.00 2.97 24.92
C MET A 148 -6.59 3.01 26.33
N THR A 149 -6.71 1.85 26.98
CA THR A 149 -7.14 1.75 28.36
C THR A 149 -5.91 1.85 29.27
N THR A 150 -5.91 2.84 30.15
CA THR A 150 -4.82 3.12 31.09
C THR A 150 -5.31 3.03 32.52
N PHE A 151 -4.41 2.66 33.43
CA PHE A 151 -4.63 2.62 34.87
C PHE A 151 -3.57 3.46 35.56
N ASP A 152 -3.85 3.97 36.75
CA ASP A 152 -2.84 4.66 37.55
C ASP A 152 -1.77 3.67 38.00
N VAL A 153 -0.55 4.16 38.17
CA VAL A 153 0.59 3.32 38.53
C VAL A 153 0.54 2.97 40.03
N GLU A 154 0.54 1.69 40.36
CA GLU A 154 0.55 1.19 41.75
C GLU A 154 1.99 0.93 42.20
N ASN A 155 2.76 2.01 42.42
CA ASN A 155 4.18 1.95 42.83
C ASN A 155 5.12 1.19 41.88
N THR A 156 4.75 0.98 40.62
CA THR A 156 5.63 0.39 39.61
C THR A 156 6.52 1.47 39.00
N ASP A 157 7.81 1.44 39.27
CA ASP A 157 8.82 2.30 38.63
C ASP A 157 9.75 1.54 37.66
N GLU A 158 9.62 0.22 37.60
CA GLU A 158 10.35 -0.69 36.72
C GLU A 158 9.80 -0.74 35.29
N MET A 159 10.62 -1.20 34.34
CA MET A 159 10.19 -1.35 32.94
C MET A 159 9.15 -2.46 32.78
N ILE A 160 8.12 -2.18 32.00
CA ILE A 160 7.11 -3.17 31.58
C ILE A 160 7.43 -3.57 30.16
N VAL A 161 7.63 -4.87 29.93
CA VAL A 161 8.07 -5.42 28.65
C VAL A 161 7.11 -6.51 28.17
N GLN A 162 6.68 -6.42 26.92
CA GLN A 162 5.98 -7.48 26.21
C GLN A 162 6.82 -7.94 25.03
N LEU A 163 7.24 -9.20 25.08
CA LEU A 163 8.10 -9.83 24.09
C LEU A 163 7.30 -10.71 23.14
N ASP A 164 7.89 -11.01 21.99
CA ASP A 164 7.38 -12.00 21.04
C ASP A 164 5.96 -11.73 20.51
N ILE A 165 5.55 -10.45 20.41
CA ILE A 165 4.24 -10.06 19.87
C ILE A 165 4.22 -10.37 18.36
N PRO A 166 3.39 -11.31 17.86
CA PRO A 166 3.35 -11.60 16.44
C PRO A 166 2.74 -10.43 15.67
N PHE A 167 3.29 -10.13 14.49
CA PHE A 167 2.69 -9.18 13.57
C PHE A 167 2.88 -9.61 12.12
N TYR A 168 1.94 -9.18 11.30
CA TYR A 168 1.92 -9.39 9.85
C TYR A 168 1.66 -8.04 9.19
N SER A 169 2.28 -7.79 8.04
CA SER A 169 2.05 -6.59 7.23
C SER A 169 2.29 -6.87 5.74
N PHE A 170 1.95 -5.92 4.87
CA PHE A 170 2.29 -5.97 3.44
C PHE A 170 3.29 -4.88 3.10
N CYS A 171 4.35 -5.25 2.39
CA CYS A 171 5.34 -4.29 1.90
C CYS A 171 4.71 -3.41 0.83
N GLU A 172 4.67 -2.09 1.05
CA GLU A 172 4.05 -1.14 0.12
C GLU A 172 4.66 -1.15 -1.29
N HIS A 173 5.92 -1.59 -1.41
CA HIS A 173 6.63 -1.63 -2.69
C HIS A 173 6.22 -2.80 -3.60
N HIS A 174 5.73 -3.91 -3.03
CA HIS A 174 5.51 -5.15 -3.78
C HIS A 174 4.16 -5.82 -3.48
N LEU A 175 3.40 -5.33 -2.50
CA LEU A 175 2.19 -5.97 -1.99
C LEU A 175 2.41 -7.44 -1.58
N LEU A 176 3.64 -7.75 -1.14
CA LEU A 176 4.01 -9.05 -0.61
C LEU A 176 4.11 -8.98 0.92
N PRO A 177 3.74 -10.07 1.63
CA PRO A 177 3.77 -10.08 3.08
C PRO A 177 5.18 -9.90 3.65
N PHE A 178 5.27 -9.21 4.77
CA PHE A 178 6.38 -9.34 5.71
C PHE A 178 5.81 -9.52 7.11
N PHE A 179 6.46 -10.34 7.92
CA PHE A 179 5.93 -10.75 9.20
C PHE A 179 7.03 -11.15 10.16
N GLY A 180 6.72 -11.10 11.45
CA GLY A 180 7.69 -11.42 12.47
C GLY A 180 7.18 -11.11 13.86
N LYS A 181 8.09 -10.66 14.72
CA LYS A 181 7.82 -10.40 16.12
C LYS A 181 8.20 -8.97 16.52
N GLY A 182 7.38 -8.38 17.37
CA GLY A 182 7.62 -7.14 18.05
C GLY A 182 7.97 -7.35 19.52
N TYR A 183 8.87 -6.50 20.01
CA TYR A 183 9.29 -6.43 21.39
C TYR A 183 9.06 -4.98 21.82
N ILE A 184 8.18 -4.78 22.79
CA ILE A 184 7.73 -3.45 23.20
C ILE A 184 7.95 -3.31 24.69
N ALA A 185 8.62 -2.23 25.08
CA ALA A 185 8.84 -1.86 26.46
C ALA A 185 8.46 -0.40 26.71
N TYR A 186 8.05 -0.09 27.94
CA TYR A 186 7.96 1.28 28.42
C TYR A 186 8.30 1.32 29.92
N VAL A 187 8.79 2.47 30.38
CA VAL A 187 8.99 2.74 31.82
C VAL A 187 7.88 3.70 32.26
N PRO A 188 6.94 3.29 33.13
CA PRO A 188 5.82 4.12 33.53
C PRO A 188 6.27 5.40 34.28
N GLU A 189 5.45 6.43 34.21
CA GLU A 189 5.59 7.66 35.02
C GLU A 189 4.38 7.79 35.96
N LYS A 190 3.17 7.93 35.40
CA LYS A 190 1.91 7.99 36.17
C LYS A 190 0.91 6.91 35.83
N LYS A 191 1.05 6.32 34.64
CA LYS A 191 0.06 5.42 34.05
C LYS A 191 0.71 4.14 33.55
N ILE A 192 -0.01 3.05 33.71
CA ILE A 192 0.24 1.79 33.02
C ILE A 192 -0.84 1.55 31.97
N VAL A 193 -0.52 0.76 30.94
CA VAL A 193 -1.44 0.39 29.88
C VAL A 193 -1.89 -1.05 30.04
N GLY A 194 -3.13 -1.35 29.70
CA GLY A 194 -3.56 -2.75 29.60
C GLY A 194 -2.68 -3.50 28.59
N LEU A 195 -2.16 -4.67 28.98
CA LEU A 195 -1.18 -5.43 28.18
C LEU A 195 -1.65 -5.70 26.74
N SER A 196 -2.95 -5.99 26.58
CA SER A 196 -3.55 -6.18 25.25
C SER A 196 -3.42 -4.98 24.31
N LYS A 197 -3.21 -3.76 24.84
CA LYS A 197 -3.10 -2.53 24.06
C LYS A 197 -1.73 -2.35 23.44
N LEU A 198 -0.67 -2.89 24.03
CA LEU A 198 0.66 -2.95 23.39
C LEU A 198 0.58 -3.78 22.12
N ALA A 199 0.06 -5.01 22.22
CA ALA A 199 -0.18 -5.87 21.06
C ALA A 199 -1.13 -5.24 20.04
N ARG A 200 -2.23 -4.63 20.50
CA ARG A 200 -3.19 -3.96 19.61
C ARG A 200 -2.58 -2.77 18.88
N SER A 201 -1.69 -2.02 19.52
CA SER A 201 -0.97 -0.91 18.87
C SER A 201 -0.13 -1.40 17.69
N LEU A 202 0.60 -2.50 17.86
CA LEU A 202 1.39 -3.09 16.79
C LEU A 202 0.50 -3.60 15.65
N GLU A 203 -0.60 -4.27 15.98
CA GLU A 203 -1.57 -4.75 15.00
C GLU A 203 -2.17 -3.60 14.17
N THR A 204 -2.64 -2.54 14.83
CA THR A 204 -3.24 -1.36 14.16
C THR A 204 -2.30 -0.70 13.16
N PHE A 205 -1.00 -0.59 13.47
CA PHE A 205 -0.03 -0.01 12.53
C PHE A 205 0.46 -1.01 11.47
N SER A 206 0.36 -2.33 11.73
CA SER A 206 0.79 -3.37 10.79
C SER A 206 -0.28 -3.70 9.72
N ARG A 207 -1.57 -3.49 10.02
CA ARG A 207 -2.72 -3.72 9.11
C ARG A 207 -2.88 -2.64 8.03
N ARG A 208 -1.79 -2.31 7.34
CA ARG A 208 -1.68 -1.32 6.25
C ARG A 208 -0.61 -1.77 5.26
N LEU A 209 -0.53 -1.09 4.11
CA LEU A 209 0.68 -1.12 3.28
C LEU A 209 1.77 -0.31 3.98
N GLN A 210 2.93 -0.93 4.21
CA GLN A 210 3.95 -0.40 5.12
C GLN A 210 5.38 -0.66 4.66
N ASN A 211 6.29 0.06 5.33
CA ASN A 211 7.65 -0.38 5.58
C ASN A 211 7.86 -0.63 7.09
N GLN A 212 8.82 -1.47 7.46
CA GLN A 212 8.99 -1.95 8.84
C GLN A 212 9.43 -0.82 9.79
N GLU A 213 10.27 0.09 9.29
CA GLU A 213 10.76 1.27 9.97
C GLU A 213 9.61 2.18 10.41
N ARG A 214 8.63 2.41 9.53
CA ARG A 214 7.46 3.24 9.82
C ARG A 214 6.57 2.61 10.88
N ILE A 215 6.31 1.30 10.81
CA ILE A 215 5.57 0.59 11.88
C ILE A 215 6.28 0.81 13.22
N THR A 216 7.60 0.58 13.26
CA THR A 216 8.41 0.71 14.47
C THR A 216 8.29 2.12 15.08
N ASN A 217 8.42 3.15 14.25
CA ASN A 217 8.29 4.55 14.68
C ASN A 217 6.87 4.87 15.18
N GLN A 218 5.84 4.49 14.41
CA GLN A 218 4.45 4.79 14.72
C GLN A 218 4.00 4.17 16.04
N VAL A 219 4.38 2.92 16.30
CA VAL A 219 4.08 2.24 17.57
C VAL A 219 4.72 2.99 18.74
N ALA A 220 6.02 3.29 18.65
CA ALA A 220 6.73 3.97 19.73
C ALA A 220 6.16 5.37 20.02
N GLU A 221 5.91 6.15 18.97
CA GLU A 221 5.38 7.51 19.08
C GLU A 221 3.93 7.53 19.58
N PHE A 222 3.11 6.57 19.16
CA PHE A 222 1.76 6.39 19.66
C PHE A 222 1.72 6.07 21.16
N LEU A 223 2.56 5.13 21.60
CA LEU A 223 2.66 4.77 23.03
C LEU A 223 3.23 5.92 23.87
N GLN A 224 4.27 6.60 23.38
CA GLN A 224 4.86 7.74 24.08
C GLN A 224 3.82 8.86 24.27
N LYS A 225 3.04 9.17 23.22
CA LYS A 225 1.99 10.20 23.28
C LYS A 225 0.81 9.78 24.16
N GLY A 226 0.38 8.52 24.07
CA GLY A 226 -0.80 8.02 24.78
C GLY A 226 -0.60 7.78 26.27
N LEU A 227 0.61 7.37 26.67
CA LEU A 227 0.92 7.04 28.07
C LEU A 227 1.72 8.12 28.80
N ASN A 228 2.42 9.00 28.06
CA ASN A 228 3.43 9.90 28.59
C ASN A 228 4.40 9.22 29.60
N PRO A 229 5.02 8.09 29.22
CA PRO A 229 5.94 7.35 30.09
C PRO A 229 7.31 8.03 30.16
N LYS A 230 8.16 7.61 31.10
CA LYS A 230 9.57 8.02 31.16
C LYS A 230 10.32 7.67 29.88
N GLY A 231 9.93 6.59 29.21
CA GLY A 231 10.44 6.21 27.90
C GLY A 231 9.70 5.03 27.30
N VAL A 232 9.87 4.84 25.99
CA VAL A 232 9.35 3.71 25.21
C VAL A 232 10.47 3.13 24.35
N ALA A 233 10.53 1.80 24.25
CA ALA A 233 11.35 1.10 23.28
C ALA A 233 10.50 0.12 22.47
N VAL A 234 10.67 0.16 21.15
CA VAL A 234 10.07 -0.79 20.21
C VAL A 234 11.18 -1.37 19.36
N VAL A 235 11.25 -2.70 19.29
CA VAL A 235 12.10 -3.45 18.37
C VAL A 235 11.21 -4.38 17.57
N LEU A 236 11.33 -4.38 16.23
CA LEU A 236 10.68 -5.36 15.38
C LEU A 236 11.75 -6.20 14.69
N LYS A 237 11.53 -7.51 14.62
CA LYS A 237 12.33 -8.47 13.84
C LYS A 237 11.41 -9.19 12.87
N ALA A 238 11.64 -9.04 11.57
CA ALA A 238 10.76 -9.64 10.57
C ALA A 238 11.49 -10.16 9.34
N ARG A 239 10.80 -11.07 8.66
CA ARG A 239 11.13 -11.67 7.37
C ARG A 239 10.29 -11.03 6.28
N HIS A 240 10.87 -10.85 5.09
CA HIS A 240 10.25 -10.09 4.01
C HIS A 240 10.12 -10.93 2.75
N MET A 241 8.89 -11.32 2.37
CA MET A 241 8.68 -12.17 1.20
C MET A 241 9.11 -11.48 -0.10
N CYS A 242 9.11 -10.15 -0.15
CA CYS A 242 9.64 -9.41 -1.30
C CYS A 242 11.14 -9.62 -1.55
N MET A 243 11.89 -10.14 -0.57
CA MET A 243 13.31 -10.52 -0.67
C MET A 243 13.51 -12.04 -0.68
N GLU A 244 12.69 -12.79 0.05
CA GLU A 244 12.90 -14.24 0.21
C GLU A 244 12.43 -15.04 -1.01
N MET A 245 11.23 -14.76 -1.54
CA MET A 245 10.64 -15.57 -2.61
C MET A 245 10.99 -15.07 -4.02
N ARG A 246 11.54 -13.85 -4.13
CA ARG A 246 11.85 -13.19 -5.40
C ARG A 246 13.04 -12.25 -5.30
N GLY A 247 13.51 -11.75 -6.44
CA GLY A 247 14.63 -10.82 -6.47
C GLY A 247 15.90 -11.49 -5.97
N VAL A 248 16.44 -11.01 -4.85
CA VAL A 248 17.69 -11.50 -4.24
C VAL A 248 17.58 -12.92 -3.66
N LYS A 249 16.36 -13.38 -3.33
CA LYS A 249 16.05 -14.76 -2.88
C LYS A 249 16.86 -15.22 -1.66
N THR A 250 17.00 -14.35 -0.66
CA THR A 250 17.74 -14.66 0.56
C THR A 250 16.81 -15.28 1.61
N SER A 251 16.81 -16.61 1.75
CA SER A 251 16.00 -17.31 2.75
C SER A 251 16.46 -17.01 4.19
N ASP A 252 15.51 -17.01 5.13
CA ASP A 252 15.74 -16.86 6.57
C ASP A 252 16.49 -15.59 6.99
N THR A 253 16.55 -14.58 6.12
CA THR A 253 17.09 -13.27 6.46
C THR A 253 16.09 -12.46 7.27
N HIS A 254 16.57 -11.87 8.36
CA HIS A 254 15.74 -11.05 9.24
C HIS A 254 16.22 -9.61 9.25
N THR A 255 15.27 -8.70 9.12
CA THR A 255 15.51 -7.27 9.30
C THR A 255 15.09 -6.87 10.71
N ILE A 256 15.97 -6.19 11.43
CA ILE A 256 15.68 -5.64 12.76
C ILE A 256 15.60 -4.12 12.66
N THR A 257 14.53 -3.56 13.19
CA THR A 257 14.32 -2.11 13.30
C THR A 257 14.03 -1.76 14.75
N SER A 258 14.47 -0.59 15.19
CA SER A 258 14.25 -0.15 16.57
C SER A 258 13.95 1.35 16.66
N LYS A 259 13.10 1.73 17.61
CA LYS A 259 12.84 3.12 18.00
C LYS A 259 12.87 3.23 19.52
N LEU A 260 13.74 4.10 20.01
CA LEU A 260 13.94 4.35 21.44
C LEU A 260 13.58 5.81 21.75
N LEU A 261 12.79 6.03 22.78
CA LEU A 261 12.28 7.32 23.24
C LEU A 261 12.47 7.45 24.76
N GLY A 262 12.63 8.68 25.24
CA GLY A 262 12.79 8.97 26.67
C GLY A 262 13.97 8.23 27.29
N SER A 263 13.75 7.64 28.47
CA SER A 263 14.76 6.91 29.25
C SER A 263 15.53 5.85 28.45
N PHE A 264 14.88 5.11 27.54
CA PHE A 264 15.57 4.13 26.68
C PHE A 264 16.57 4.75 25.70
N LYS A 265 16.36 6.01 25.31
CA LYS A 265 17.28 6.74 24.45
C LYS A 265 18.40 7.40 25.26
N SER A 266 18.06 8.02 26.39
CA SER A 266 18.99 8.81 27.19
C SER A 266 19.84 8.01 28.19
N ASP A 267 19.34 6.88 28.70
CA ASP A 267 20.08 6.01 29.64
C ASP A 267 20.47 4.70 28.97
N GLU A 268 21.78 4.44 28.90
CA GLU A 268 22.33 3.22 28.33
C GLU A 268 21.99 1.98 29.16
N ARG A 269 21.86 2.10 30.48
CA ARG A 269 21.57 0.97 31.37
C ARG A 269 20.15 0.44 31.13
N THR A 270 19.17 1.35 31.05
CA THR A 270 17.79 1.00 30.70
C THR A 270 17.70 0.36 29.30
N ARG A 271 18.47 0.86 28.33
CA ARG A 271 18.55 0.26 27.00
C ARG A 271 19.16 -1.13 27.03
N ALA A 272 20.27 -1.31 27.75
CA ALA A 272 20.98 -2.58 27.84
C ALA A 272 20.12 -3.66 28.52
N GLU A 273 19.42 -3.31 29.59
CA GLU A 273 18.48 -4.19 30.28
C GLU A 273 17.39 -4.72 29.32
N PHE A 274 16.75 -3.83 28.56
CA PHE A 274 15.73 -4.25 27.58
C PHE A 274 16.29 -5.14 26.46
N LEU A 275 17.47 -4.82 25.92
CA LEU A 275 18.11 -5.65 24.91
C LEU A 275 18.50 -7.03 25.47
N ASN A 276 18.92 -7.11 26.74
CA ASN A 276 19.20 -8.37 27.42
C ASN A 276 17.93 -9.21 27.61
N LEU A 277 16.80 -8.58 27.98
CA LEU A 277 15.51 -9.28 28.06
C LEU A 277 15.11 -9.84 26.68
N ILE A 278 15.26 -9.07 25.60
CA ILE A 278 15.01 -9.58 24.23
C ILE A 278 15.92 -10.78 23.91
N GLY A 279 17.21 -10.71 24.23
CA GLY A 279 18.17 -11.77 23.90
C GLY A 279 18.00 -13.05 24.70
N ASN A 280 17.63 -12.94 25.98
CA ASN A 280 17.71 -14.05 26.94
C ASN A 280 16.36 -14.59 27.40
N HIS A 281 15.23 -13.98 27.07
CA HIS A 281 13.91 -14.39 27.59
C HIS A 281 13.49 -15.83 27.33
N ARG A 282 14.12 -16.53 26.38
CA ARG A 282 13.84 -17.96 26.15
C ARG A 282 14.49 -18.88 27.18
N ASN A 283 15.42 -18.35 27.97
CA ASN A 283 16.17 -19.05 29.01
C ASN A 283 15.88 -18.50 30.42
N LEU A 284 14.97 -17.51 30.54
CA LEU A 284 14.46 -17.00 31.82
C LEU A 284 13.31 -17.88 32.32
#